data_AF-A0A9E4BMC8-F1
#
_entry.id   AF-A0A9E4BMC8-F1
#
_cell.length_a   1.000
_cell.length_b   1.000
_cell.length_c   1.000
_cell.angle_alpha   90.00
_cell.angle_beta   90.00
_cell.angle_gamma   90.00
#
_symmetry.space_group_name_H-M   'P 1'
#
loop_
_entity.id
_entity.type
_entity.pdbx_description
1 polymer ?
#
loop_
_entity_poly.entity_id
_entity_poly.type
_entity_poly.pdbx_seq_one_letter_code
_entity_poly.pdbx_strand_id
1 'polypeptide(L)'
;MTMVDALAPEIRYSGSMGSARWSGCAVVDKGRFQSYMTSRVKARVDDDEAQGQFAAELRGMATTGMATEFVESLLRAVPREKSWAVGEALAECVLADDATREICWPWNLVRDRRTPRASLPGADLVGF
;
A
#
# COMPACT_ATOMS: atom_id res chain seq x y z
N MET A 1 -16.09 7.59 -14.86
CA MET A 1 -15.21 7.20 -13.75
C MET A 1 -14.22 6.22 -14.35
N THR A 2 -13.14 6.76 -14.89
CA THR A 2 -12.10 5.96 -15.55
C THR A 2 -11.10 5.61 -14.45
N MET A 3 -11.23 4.41 -13.91
CA MET A 3 -10.31 3.87 -12.91
C MET A 3 -8.94 3.59 -13.54
N VAL A 4 -7.91 3.48 -12.69
CA VAL A 4 -6.50 3.17 -12.99
C VAL A 4 -6.27 2.44 -14.32
N ASP A 5 -5.72 3.14 -15.30
CA ASP A 5 -5.44 2.61 -16.65
C ASP A 5 -4.58 1.34 -16.62
N ALA A 6 -3.65 1.26 -15.67
CA ALA A 6 -2.78 0.09 -15.48
C ALA A 6 -3.56 -1.20 -15.21
N LEU A 7 -4.73 -1.11 -14.57
CA LEU A 7 -5.58 -2.24 -14.27
C LEU A 7 -6.64 -2.49 -15.35
N ALA A 8 -6.98 -1.48 -16.17
CA ALA A 8 -8.05 -1.53 -17.17
C ALA A 8 -9.32 -2.27 -16.67
N PRO A 9 -9.91 -1.84 -15.55
CA PRO A 9 -10.99 -2.58 -14.93
C PRO A 9 -12.31 -2.42 -15.70
N GLU A 10 -13.12 -3.47 -15.70
CA GLU A 10 -14.45 -3.49 -16.28
C GLU A 10 -15.51 -3.28 -15.18
N ILE A 11 -16.51 -2.43 -15.44
CA ILE A 11 -17.65 -2.28 -14.54
C ILE A 11 -18.51 -3.56 -14.60
N ARG A 12 -18.72 -4.21 -13.46
CA ARG A 12 -19.56 -5.41 -13.32
C ARG A 12 -20.96 -5.11 -12.82
N TYR A 13 -21.09 -4.05 -12.01
CA TYR A 13 -22.39 -3.55 -11.57
C TYR A 13 -22.28 -2.07 -11.22
N SER A 14 -23.38 -1.35 -11.34
CA SER A 14 -23.49 0.05 -10.94
C SER A 14 -24.92 0.39 -10.56
N GLY A 15 -25.09 1.40 -9.71
CA GLY A 15 -26.41 1.89 -9.34
C GLY A 15 -26.34 3.24 -8.65
N SER A 16 -27.50 3.82 -8.42
CA SER A 16 -27.67 5.07 -7.69
C SER A 16 -29.00 5.10 -6.96
N MET A 17 -29.04 5.67 -5.76
CA MET A 17 -30.25 5.86 -4.98
C MET A 17 -30.14 7.18 -4.22
N GLY A 18 -31.03 8.13 -4.52
CA GLY A 18 -30.94 9.50 -4.00
C GLY A 18 -29.61 10.16 -4.40
N SER A 19 -28.84 10.63 -3.41
CA SER A 19 -27.51 11.22 -3.58
C SER A 19 -26.37 10.20 -3.64
N ALA A 20 -26.64 8.92 -3.37
CA ALA A 20 -25.63 7.87 -3.38
C ALA A 20 -25.47 7.26 -4.78
N ARG A 21 -24.21 7.02 -5.18
CA ARG A 21 -23.84 6.28 -6.40
C ARG A 21 -22.81 5.22 -6.03
N TRP A 22 -22.92 4.05 -6.65
CA TRP A 22 -21.99 2.96 -6.45
C TRP A 22 -21.69 2.24 -7.76
N SER A 23 -20.50 1.66 -7.85
CA SER A 23 -20.08 0.80 -8.94
C SER A 23 -19.08 -0.22 -8.43
N GLY A 24 -19.22 -1.47 -8.86
CA GLY A 24 -18.22 -2.51 -8.67
C GLY A 24 -17.50 -2.78 -9.98
N CYS A 25 -16.19 -2.87 -9.91
CA CYS A 25 -15.34 -3.15 -11.06
C CYS A 25 -14.56 -4.44 -10.84
N ALA A 26 -14.18 -5.10 -11.93
CA ALA A 26 -13.31 -6.27 -11.91
C ALA A 26 -12.15 -6.09 -12.89
N VAL A 27 -10.96 -6.50 -12.46
CA VAL A 27 -9.79 -6.60 -13.34
C VAL A 27 -9.82 -7.98 -13.98
N VAL A 28 -10.10 -8.04 -15.28
CA VAL A 28 -10.22 -9.30 -16.02
C VAL A 28 -8.86 -9.83 -16.47
N ASP A 29 -7.95 -8.93 -16.79
CA ASP A 29 -6.58 -9.27 -17.17
C ASP A 29 -5.75 -9.61 -15.93
N LYS A 30 -5.57 -10.92 -15.72
CA LYS A 30 -4.75 -11.46 -14.62
C LYS A 30 -3.29 -11.01 -14.70
N GLY A 31 -2.74 -10.83 -15.89
CA GLY A 31 -1.34 -10.41 -16.09
C GLY A 31 -1.13 -8.98 -15.62
N ARG A 32 -2.03 -8.06 -15.99
CA ARG A 32 -2.04 -6.69 -15.48
C ARG A 32 -2.20 -6.63 -13.98
N PHE A 33 -3.17 -7.38 -13.44
CA PHE A 33 -3.38 -7.43 -12.00
C PHE A 33 -2.13 -7.93 -11.27
N GLN A 34 -1.55 -9.04 -11.71
CA GLN A 34 -0.34 -9.58 -11.10
C GLN A 34 0.84 -8.60 -11.20
N SER A 35 1.05 -7.98 -12.36
CA SER A 35 2.09 -6.98 -12.55
C SER A 35 1.91 -5.83 -11.55
N TYR A 36 0.70 -5.27 -11.46
CA TYR A 36 0.37 -4.19 -10.53
C TYR A 36 0.59 -4.57 -9.06
N MET A 37 0.20 -5.78 -8.67
CA MET A 37 0.43 -6.31 -7.32
C MET A 37 1.92 -6.45 -7.01
N THR A 38 2.71 -6.99 -7.94
CA THR A 38 4.13 -7.29 -7.72
C THR A 38 5.07 -6.08 -7.84
N SER A 39 4.62 -4.99 -8.47
CA SER A 39 5.40 -3.75 -8.58
C SER A 39 4.83 -2.67 -7.65
N ARG A 40 3.73 -2.04 -8.05
CA ARG A 40 3.17 -0.84 -7.43
C ARG A 40 2.69 -1.08 -6.00
N VAL A 41 1.93 -2.16 -5.79
CA VAL A 41 1.41 -2.50 -4.46
C VAL A 41 2.51 -3.03 -3.56
N LYS A 42 3.39 -3.90 -4.08
CA LYS A 42 4.55 -4.40 -3.32
C LYS A 42 5.44 -3.28 -2.80
N ALA A 43 5.82 -2.31 -3.65
CA ALA A 43 6.64 -1.17 -3.22
C ALA A 43 5.96 -0.34 -2.12
N ARG A 44 4.63 -0.28 -2.13
CA ARG A 44 3.84 0.40 -1.09
C ARG A 44 3.80 -0.39 0.22
N VAL A 45 3.62 -1.71 0.15
CA VAL A 45 3.65 -2.60 1.33
C VAL A 45 5.03 -2.60 1.98
N ASP A 46 6.08 -2.74 1.18
CA ASP A 46 7.47 -2.80 1.64
C ASP A 46 7.98 -1.43 2.13
N ASP A 47 7.26 -0.35 1.82
CA ASP A 47 7.64 1.03 2.11
C ASP A 47 9.01 1.41 1.50
N ASP A 48 9.20 1.03 0.22
CA ASP A 48 10.46 1.22 -0.52
C ASP A 48 10.98 2.66 -0.47
N GLU A 49 10.07 3.64 -0.44
CA GLU A 49 10.37 5.07 -0.33
C GLU A 49 11.26 5.40 0.89
N ALA A 50 10.98 4.79 2.05
CA ALA A 50 11.70 5.08 3.28
C ALA A 50 12.76 4.04 3.63
N GLN A 51 12.59 2.78 3.22
CA GLN A 51 13.52 1.70 3.55
C GLN A 51 14.96 1.99 3.12
N GLY A 52 15.17 2.52 1.92
CA GLY A 52 16.51 2.80 1.40
C GLY A 52 17.26 3.83 2.24
N GLN A 53 16.59 4.95 2.54
CA GLN A 53 17.17 6.03 3.34
C GLN A 53 17.42 5.57 4.79
N PHE A 54 16.42 4.94 5.41
CA PHE A 54 16.52 4.44 6.78
C PHE A 54 17.65 3.42 6.96
N ALA A 55 17.78 2.48 6.01
CA ALA A 55 18.85 1.49 6.03
C ALA A 55 20.24 2.13 5.85
N ALA A 56 20.36 3.15 5.00
CA ALA A 56 21.61 3.89 4.82
C ALA A 56 22.02 4.64 6.10
N GLU A 57 21.07 5.30 6.77
CA GLU A 57 21.31 6.00 8.04
C GLU A 57 21.73 5.02 9.15
N LEU A 58 21.05 3.88 9.29
CA LEU A 58 21.39 2.83 10.25
C LEU A 58 22.80 2.27 10.02
N ARG A 59 23.16 1.99 8.76
CA ARG A 59 24.51 1.53 8.42
C ARG A 59 25.56 2.60 8.72
N GLY A 60 25.26 3.87 8.49
CA GLY A 60 26.16 4.99 8.82
C GLY A 60 26.44 5.14 10.32
N MET A 61 25.52 4.70 11.19
CA MET A 61 25.70 4.69 12.65
C MET A 61 26.51 3.49 13.17
N ALA A 62 26.73 2.45 12.35
CA ALA A 62 27.48 1.26 12.73
C ALA A 62 29.00 1.54 12.72
N THR A 63 29.52 2.13 13.79
CA THR A 63 30.94 2.52 13.91
C THR A 63 31.88 1.38 14.31
N THR A 64 31.37 0.18 14.57
CA THR A 64 32.16 -1.02 14.91
C THR A 64 31.71 -2.22 14.10
N GLY A 65 32.63 -3.14 13.78
CA GLY A 65 32.32 -4.35 13.00
C GLY A 65 31.21 -5.21 13.62
N MET A 66 31.15 -5.33 14.96
CA MET A 66 30.07 -6.01 15.67
C MET A 66 28.72 -5.30 15.55
N ALA A 67 28.69 -3.95 15.52
CA ALA A 67 27.46 -3.20 15.29
C ALA A 67 26.93 -3.37 13.86
N THR A 68 27.82 -3.56 12.88
CA THR A 68 27.44 -3.74 11.46
C THR A 68 26.66 -5.05 11.26
N GLU A 69 27.14 -6.16 11.84
CA GLU A 69 26.44 -7.45 11.76
C GLU A 69 25.06 -7.41 12.44
N PHE A 70 24.96 -6.73 13.59
CA PHE A 70 23.70 -6.53 14.27
C PHE A 70 22.71 -5.69 13.44
N VAL A 71 23.19 -4.59 12.83
CA VAL A 71 22.36 -3.74 11.96
C VAL A 71 21.88 -4.50 10.73
N GLU A 72 22.74 -5.29 10.07
CA GLU A 72 22.32 -6.11 8.93
C GLU A 72 21.32 -7.19 9.32
N SER A 73 21.48 -7.81 10.50
CA SER A 73 20.49 -8.75 11.05
C SER A 73 19.14 -8.07 11.30
N LEU A 74 19.15 -6.86 11.89
CA LEU A 74 17.95 -6.08 12.16
C LEU A 74 17.23 -5.66 10.88
N LEU A 75 17.97 -5.19 9.86
CA LEU A 75 17.41 -4.80 8.56
C LEU A 75 16.78 -5.99 7.82
N ARG A 76 17.27 -7.21 8.05
CA ARG A 76 16.70 -8.45 7.47
C ARG A 76 15.54 -9.03 8.27
N ALA A 77 15.32 -8.56 9.50
CA ALA A 77 14.26 -9.04 10.37
C ALA A 77 12.88 -8.44 9.98
N VAL A 78 12.48 -8.64 8.73
CA VAL A 78 11.19 -8.16 8.22
C VAL A 78 10.09 -9.15 8.63
N PRO A 79 9.10 -8.74 9.42
CA PRO A 79 7.98 -9.60 9.79
C PRO A 79 7.15 -9.93 8.55
N ARG A 80 6.44 -11.06 8.60
CA ARG A 80 5.56 -11.44 7.51
C ARG A 80 4.41 -10.44 7.38
N GLU A 81 4.17 -10.00 6.15
CA GLU A 81 3.06 -9.09 5.85
C GLU A 81 1.71 -9.72 6.17
N LYS A 82 0.82 -8.90 6.74
CA LYS A 82 -0.55 -9.30 7.07
C LYS A 82 -1.43 -9.08 5.85
N SER A 83 -2.32 -10.02 5.53
CA SER A 83 -3.16 -9.94 4.33
C SER A 83 -3.96 -8.64 4.23
N TRP A 84 -4.47 -8.13 5.36
CA TRP A 84 -5.21 -6.87 5.39
C TRP A 84 -4.34 -5.66 4.97
N ALA A 85 -3.04 -5.65 5.31
CA ALA A 85 -2.14 -4.56 4.94
C ALA A 85 -1.87 -4.54 3.42
N VAL A 86 -1.83 -5.72 2.79
CA VAL A 86 -1.73 -5.85 1.33
C VAL A 86 -2.97 -5.28 0.65
N GLY A 87 -4.16 -5.59 1.17
CA GLY A 87 -5.40 -5.07 0.61
C GLY A 87 -5.59 -3.56 0.84
N GLU A 88 -5.14 -3.03 1.98
CA GLU A 88 -5.08 -1.57 2.21
C GLU A 88 -4.13 -0.90 1.21
N ALA A 89 -2.91 -1.42 1.05
CA ALA A 89 -1.95 -0.89 0.08
C ALA A 89 -2.49 -0.94 -1.35
N LEU A 90 -3.23 -1.99 -1.72
CA LEU A 90 -3.93 -2.06 -3.01
C LEU A 90 -4.96 -0.92 -3.15
N ALA A 91 -5.79 -0.70 -2.13
CA ALA A 91 -6.78 0.37 -2.16
C ALA A 91 -6.14 1.76 -2.27
N GLU A 92 -5.07 2.00 -1.50
CA GLU A 92 -4.30 3.25 -1.56
C GLU A 92 -3.68 3.49 -2.94
N CYS A 93 -3.03 2.47 -3.52
CA CYS A 93 -2.43 2.58 -4.85
C CYS A 93 -3.51 2.85 -5.90
N VAL A 94 -4.63 2.14 -5.84
CA VAL A 94 -5.73 2.32 -6.80
C VAL A 94 -6.32 3.72 -6.74
N LEU A 95 -6.47 4.27 -5.53
CA LEU A 95 -6.98 5.61 -5.33
C LEU A 95 -5.97 6.69 -5.75
N ALA A 96 -4.68 6.49 -5.49
CA ALA A 96 -3.62 7.42 -5.87
C ALA A 96 -3.37 7.44 -7.39
N ASP A 97 -3.53 6.29 -8.05
CA ASP A 97 -3.29 6.16 -9.49
C ASP A 97 -4.57 6.46 -10.32
N ASP A 98 -5.69 6.82 -9.68
CA ASP A 98 -6.92 7.27 -10.37
C ASP A 98 -6.74 8.71 -10.87
N ALA A 99 -6.48 8.86 -12.16
CA ALA A 99 -6.26 10.16 -12.80
C ALA A 99 -7.46 11.13 -12.72
N THR A 100 -8.65 10.65 -12.32
CA THR A 100 -9.82 11.51 -12.12
C THR A 100 -9.89 12.12 -10.73
N ARG A 101 -8.96 11.76 -9.84
CA ARG A 101 -8.90 12.22 -8.45
C ARG A 101 -7.52 12.75 -8.11
N GLU A 102 -7.47 13.77 -7.27
CA GLU A 102 -6.22 14.23 -6.65
C GLU A 102 -6.12 13.62 -5.25
N ILE A 103 -5.66 12.36 -5.19
CA ILE A 103 -5.42 11.67 -3.91
C ILE A 103 -3.92 11.55 -3.69
N CYS A 104 -3.46 12.06 -2.55
CA CYS A 104 -2.08 11.97 -2.12
C CYS A 104 -2.02 11.38 -0.71
N TRP A 105 -1.12 10.41 -0.52
CA TRP A 105 -0.82 9.83 0.78
C TRP A 105 0.49 10.45 1.28
N PRO A 106 0.45 11.48 2.15
CA PRO A 106 1.64 12.23 2.55
C PRO A 106 2.66 11.38 3.32
N TRP A 107 2.24 10.23 3.86
CA TRP A 107 3.13 9.23 4.46
C TRP A 107 2.55 7.82 4.30
N ASN A 108 3.40 6.81 4.53
CA ASN A 108 2.96 5.43 4.60
C ASN A 108 2.30 5.12 5.94
N LEU A 109 1.04 4.69 5.93
CA LEU A 109 0.31 4.31 7.14
C LEU A 109 0.92 3.10 7.84
N VAL A 110 1.70 2.27 7.15
CA VAL A 110 2.51 1.19 7.76
C VAL A 110 3.45 1.73 8.85
N ARG A 111 3.89 3.00 8.74
CA ARG A 111 4.75 3.67 9.73
C ARG A 111 3.97 4.03 11.00
N ASP A 112 2.66 4.21 10.90
CA ASP A 112 1.82 4.49 12.06
C ASP A 112 1.36 3.18 12.70
N ARG A 113 1.94 2.84 13.87
CA ARG A 113 1.53 1.66 14.61
C ARG A 113 0.10 1.85 15.13
N ARG A 114 -0.88 1.36 14.36
CA ARG A 114 -2.28 1.31 14.80
C ARG A 114 -2.36 0.62 16.15
N THR A 115 -2.86 1.37 17.14
CA THR A 115 -3.17 0.79 18.46
C THR A 115 -4.39 -0.11 18.26
N PRO A 116 -4.36 -1.41 18.61
CA PRO A 116 -5.46 -2.36 18.34
C PRO A 116 -6.84 -1.98 18.94
N ARG A 117 -6.87 -0.94 19.78
CA ARG A 117 -8.06 -0.43 20.48
C ARG A 117 -8.43 1.01 20.12
N ALA A 118 -7.73 1.63 19.17
CA ALA A 118 -8.11 2.95 18.71
C ALA A 118 -9.37 2.82 17.84
N SER A 119 -10.43 3.56 18.19
CA SER A 119 -11.52 3.80 17.25
C SER A 119 -10.95 4.59 16.08
N LEU A 120 -11.06 4.08 14.85
CA LEU A 120 -10.62 4.82 13.68
C LEU A 120 -11.73 5.83 13.31
N PRO A 121 -11.47 7.15 13.35
CA PRO A 121 -12.42 8.13 12.84
C PRO A 121 -12.31 8.18 11.31
N GLY A 122 -13.32 7.70 10.58
CA GLY A 122 -13.39 7.83 9.12
C GLY A 122 -13.89 6.57 8.41
N ALA A 123 -13.97 6.64 7.08
CA ALA A 123 -14.18 5.45 6.27
C ALA A 123 -12.86 4.70 6.14
N ASP A 124 -12.82 3.47 6.64
CA ASP A 124 -11.62 2.63 6.53
C ASP A 124 -11.42 2.15 5.09
N LEU A 125 -10.17 2.22 4.62
CA LEU A 125 -9.74 1.39 3.51
C LEU A 125 -9.67 -0.04 4.06
N VAL A 126 -10.50 -0.92 3.53
CA VAL A 126 -10.50 -2.33 3.94
C VAL A 126 -10.00 -3.20 2.79
N GLY A 127 -9.02 -4.04 3.11
CA GLY A 127 -8.57 -5.15 2.28
C GLY A 127 -9.27 -6.46 2.66
N PHE A 128 -9.48 -7.36 1.71
CA PHE A 128 -10.01 -8.71 1.96
C PHE A 128 -8.90 -9.69 2.38
#